data_AF-A0A8H4EPD9-F1
#
_entry.id   AF-A0A8H4EPD9-F1
#
_cell.length_a   1.000
_cell.length_b   1.000
_cell.length_c   1.000
_cell.angle_alpha   90.00
_cell.angle_beta   90.00
_cell.angle_gamma   90.00
#
_symmetry.space_group_name_H-M   'P 1'
#
loop_
_entity.id
_entity.type
_entity.pdbx_description
1 polymer ?
#
loop_
_entity_poly.entity_id
_entity_poly.type
_entity_poly.pdbx_seq_one_letter_code
_entity_poly.pdbx_strand_id
1 'polypeptide(L)'
;MNLKNLKIKSKTLKKLQQKLKGVKVIIFDENCIIGRRLFVAIDQCLHHAFPQNHNILFRSCSVLFFGDFGQLSPVLDLLIYALDARPNDSLSEAGYVIYT
;
A
#
# COMPACT_ATOMS: atom_id res chain seq x y z
N MET A 1 10.74 -3.73 -11.15
CA MET A 1 9.56 -4.63 -11.21
C MET A 1 8.37 -3.78 -11.63
N ASN A 2 7.69 -4.07 -12.75
CA ASN A 2 6.55 -3.24 -13.19
C ASN A 2 5.27 -3.77 -12.51
N LEU A 3 4.90 -3.16 -11.38
CA LEU A 3 3.76 -3.60 -10.57
C LEU A 3 2.38 -3.26 -11.19
N LYS A 4 2.32 -2.57 -12.35
CA LYS A 4 1.07 -2.23 -13.03
C LYS A 4 0.22 -3.43 -13.48
N ASN A 5 0.71 -4.66 -13.32
CA ASN A 5 0.07 -5.89 -13.80
C ASN A 5 0.07 -7.01 -12.76
N LEU A 6 -0.33 -6.73 -11.51
CA LEU A 6 -0.54 -7.81 -10.54
C LEU A 6 -1.78 -8.64 -10.93
N LYS A 7 -1.61 -9.60 -11.85
CA LYS A 7 -2.69 -10.50 -12.29
C LYS A 7 -3.03 -11.51 -11.19
N ILE A 8 -4.02 -11.19 -10.36
CA ILE A 8 -4.55 -12.12 -9.35
C ILE A 8 -5.46 -13.14 -10.04
N LYS A 9 -5.22 -14.45 -9.82
CA LYS A 9 -6.08 -15.53 -10.34
C LYS A 9 -7.53 -15.36 -9.83
N SER A 10 -8.52 -15.58 -10.70
CA SER A 10 -9.95 -15.35 -10.42
C SER A 10 -10.46 -15.98 -9.10
N LYS A 11 -10.06 -17.22 -8.78
CA LYS A 11 -10.47 -17.88 -7.52
C LYS A 11 -9.88 -17.20 -6.27
N THR A 12 -8.62 -16.77 -6.34
CA THR A 12 -7.94 -16.05 -5.26
C THR A 12 -8.51 -14.65 -5.10
N LEU A 13 -8.83 -13.99 -6.21
CA LEU A 13 -9.45 -12.68 -6.21
C LEU A 13 -10.82 -12.68 -5.53
N LYS A 14 -11.70 -13.64 -5.86
CA LYS A 14 -13.01 -13.76 -5.20
C LYS A 14 -12.88 -13.96 -3.68
N LYS A 15 -11.91 -14.77 -3.23
CA LYS A 15 -11.64 -14.96 -1.80
C LYS A 15 -11.17 -13.68 -1.14
N LEU A 16 -10.28 -12.93 -1.78
CA LEU A 16 -9.79 -11.63 -1.27
C LEU A 16 -10.94 -10.62 -1.14
N GLN A 17 -11.75 -10.47 -2.19
CA GLN A 17 -12.92 -9.60 -2.20
C GLN A 17 -13.94 -9.97 -1.11
N GLN A 18 -14.19 -11.26 -0.91
CA GLN A 18 -15.06 -11.74 0.18
C GLN A 18 -14.48 -11.43 1.56
N LYS A 19 -13.18 -11.67 1.76
CA LYS A 19 -12.50 -11.43 3.04
C LYS A 19 -12.47 -9.96 3.44
N LEU A 20 -12.31 -9.07 2.46
CA LEU A 20 -12.24 -7.63 2.68
C LEU A 20 -13.60 -6.92 2.56
N LYS A 21 -14.67 -7.66 2.26
CA LYS A 21 -16.02 -7.09 2.13
C LYS A 21 -16.44 -6.42 3.44
N GLY A 22 -16.73 -5.12 3.37
CA GLY A 22 -17.18 -4.33 4.52
C GLY A 22 -16.06 -3.83 5.44
N VAL A 23 -14.79 -4.10 5.13
CA VAL A 23 -13.66 -3.47 5.82
C VAL A 23 -13.68 -1.97 5.50
N LYS A 24 -13.61 -1.15 6.55
CA LYS A 24 -13.59 0.31 6.46
C LYS A 24 -12.31 0.93 6.99
N VAL A 25 -11.51 0.16 7.73
CA VAL A 25 -10.28 0.63 8.36
C VAL A 25 -9.18 -0.36 8.08
N ILE A 26 -8.02 0.14 7.67
CA ILE A 26 -6.79 -0.62 7.49
C ILE A 26 -5.80 -0.08 8.50
N ILE A 27 -5.28 -0.98 9.33
CA ILE A 27 -4.30 -0.66 10.36
C ILE A 27 -2.97 -1.24 9.91
N PHE A 28 -1.97 -0.37 9.75
CA PHE A 28 -0.60 -0.77 9.54
C PHE A 28 0.15 -0.64 10.86
N ASP A 29 0.62 -1.77 11.36
CA ASP A 29 1.48 -1.84 12.53
C ASP A 29 2.96 -1.87 12.10
N GLU A 30 3.85 -1.36 12.95
CA GLU A 30 5.30 -1.23 12.69
C GLU A 30 5.65 -0.53 11.37
N ASN A 31 5.13 0.69 11.19
CA ASN A 31 5.30 1.47 9.96
C ASN A 31 6.73 1.88 9.59
N CYS A 32 7.65 1.82 10.55
CA CYS A 32 9.08 1.94 10.30
C CYS A 32 9.59 0.93 9.26
N ILE A 33 8.91 -0.21 9.09
CA ILE A 33 9.28 -1.27 8.13
C ILE A 33 8.52 -1.13 6.80
N ILE A 34 7.43 -0.37 6.76
CA ILE A 34 6.64 -0.21 5.52
C ILE A 34 7.34 0.76 4.58
N GLY A 35 7.97 0.18 3.56
CA GLY A 35 8.57 0.93 2.47
C GLY A 35 7.54 1.44 1.46
N ARG A 36 7.88 2.53 0.76
CA ARG A 36 7.05 3.13 -0.30
C ARG A 36 6.57 2.11 -1.34
N ARG A 37 7.40 1.14 -1.74
CA ARG A 37 7.01 0.15 -2.77
C ARG A 37 5.98 -0.85 -2.24
N LEU A 38 6.12 -1.28 -0.99
CA LEU A 38 5.13 -2.13 -0.33
C LEU A 38 3.79 -1.40 -0.22
N PHE A 39 3.84 -0.11 0.12
CA PHE A 39 2.66 0.74 0.21
C PHE A 39 1.88 0.81 -1.12
N VAL A 40 2.58 0.99 -2.25
CA VAL A 40 1.96 0.90 -3.60
C VAL A 40 1.36 -0.48 -3.85
N ALA A 41 2.08 -1.55 -3.52
CA ALA A 41 1.61 -2.91 -3.74
C ALA A 41 0.31 -3.20 -2.96
N ILE A 42 0.18 -2.63 -1.76
CA ILE A 42 -1.04 -2.73 -0.94
C ILE A 42 -2.19 -1.97 -1.62
N ASP A 43 -2.00 -0.73 -2.04
CA ASP A 43 -3.07 0.02 -2.74
C ASP A 43 -3.55 -0.71 -4.01
N GLN A 44 -2.64 -1.33 -4.77
CA GLN A 44 -3.00 -2.14 -5.93
C GLN A 44 -3.77 -3.40 -5.57
N CYS A 45 -3.38 -4.10 -4.49
CA CYS A 45 -4.16 -5.23 -3.98
C CYS A 45 -5.59 -4.81 -3.59
N LEU A 46 -5.71 -3.65 -2.95
CA LEU A 46 -7.01 -3.09 -2.56
C LEU A 46 -7.83 -2.67 -3.79
N HIS A 47 -7.20 -2.12 -4.83
CA HIS A 47 -7.85 -1.82 -6.09
C HIS A 47 -8.55 -3.04 -6.71
N HIS A 48 -7.93 -4.23 -6.62
CA HIS A 48 -8.56 -5.47 -7.05
C HIS A 48 -9.64 -5.97 -6.06
N ALA A 49 -9.44 -5.76 -4.76
CA ALA A 49 -10.37 -6.19 -3.72
C ALA A 49 -11.68 -5.37 -3.67
N PHE A 50 -11.65 -4.09 -4.07
CA PHE A 50 -12.79 -3.18 -4.01
C PHE A 50 -13.10 -2.58 -5.39
N PRO A 51 -13.77 -3.34 -6.27
CA PRO A 51 -14.02 -2.90 -7.64
C PRO A 51 -14.97 -1.70 -7.77
N GLN A 52 -15.66 -1.30 -6.70
CA GLN A 52 -16.59 -0.17 -6.75
C GLN A 52 -15.90 1.19 -6.55
N ASN A 53 -14.66 1.22 -6.04
CA ASN A 53 -13.95 2.44 -5.64
C ASN A 53 -12.60 2.60 -6.36
N HIS A 54 -12.53 2.21 -7.65
CA HIS A 54 -11.28 2.15 -8.42
C HIS A 54 -10.49 3.47 -8.55
N ASN A 55 -11.12 4.62 -8.32
CA ASN A 55 -10.47 5.94 -8.42
C ASN A 55 -10.17 6.59 -7.06
N ILE A 56 -10.41 5.90 -5.95
CA ILE A 56 -10.20 6.43 -4.59
C ILE A 56 -9.04 5.70 -3.93
N LEU A 57 -8.06 6.44 -3.40
CA LEU A 57 -6.94 5.89 -2.62
C LEU A 57 -7.46 5.02 -1.47
N PHE A 58 -6.87 3.84 -1.28
CA PHE A 58 -7.29 2.86 -0.27
C PHE A 58 -8.78 2.51 -0.30
N ARG A 59 -9.47 2.82 -1.41
CA ARG A 59 -10.85 2.41 -1.70
C ARG A 59 -11.85 2.92 -0.65
N SER A 60 -11.59 4.12 -0.13
CA SER A 60 -12.34 4.76 0.96
C SER A 60 -12.18 4.09 2.33
N CYS A 61 -11.19 3.22 2.49
CA CYS A 61 -10.80 2.76 3.82
C CYS A 61 -10.03 3.89 4.52
N SER A 62 -10.37 4.14 5.78
CA SER A 62 -9.49 4.91 6.66
C SER A 62 -8.21 4.12 6.89
N VAL A 63 -7.06 4.75 6.68
CA VAL A 63 -5.75 4.15 6.94
C VAL A 63 -5.20 4.71 8.23
N LEU A 64 -4.80 3.82 9.14
CA LEU A 64 -4.21 4.19 10.42
C LEU A 64 -2.85 3.54 10.57
N PHE A 65 -1.87 4.37 10.90
CA PHE A 65 -0.48 4.00 11.05
C PHE A 65 -0.11 3.94 12.54
N PHE A 66 0.33 2.79 13.02
CA PHE A 66 0.92 2.59 14.34
C PHE A 66 2.36 2.08 14.25
N GLY A 67 3.11 2.25 15.34
CA GLY A 67 4.48 1.78 15.46
C GLY A 67 5.43 2.87 15.93
N ASP A 68 6.66 2.47 16.17
CA ASP A 68 7.73 3.38 16.58
C ASP A 68 8.57 3.81 15.37
N PHE A 69 8.50 5.10 15.04
CA PHE A 69 9.22 5.70 13.91
C PHE A 69 10.74 5.78 14.13
N GLY A 70 11.24 5.50 15.34
CA GLY A 70 12.66 5.42 15.68
C GLY A 70 13.31 4.04 15.47
N GLN A 71 12.53 3.04 15.04
CA GLN A 71 13.03 1.70 14.74
C GLN A 71 13.73 1.61 13.38
N LEU A 72 14.16 0.39 13.01
CA LEU A 72 14.88 0.10 11.77
C LEU A 72 14.09 0.54 10.52
N SER A 73 14.78 1.21 9.61
CA SER A 73 14.25 1.61 8.30
C SER A 73 13.90 0.39 7.42
N PRO A 74 13.03 0.56 6.41
CA PRO A 74 12.66 -0.50 5.49
C PRO A 74 13.88 -1.01 4.72
N VAL A 75 14.01 -2.33 4.60
CA VAL A 75 15.15 -2.94 3.90
C VAL A 75 15.09 -2.62 2.41
N LEU A 76 16.14 -1.98 1.89
CA LEU A 76 16.30 -1.59 0.47
C LEU A 76 15.17 -0.70 -0.06
N ASP A 77 14.39 -0.04 0.80
CA ASP A 77 13.31 0.88 0.44
C ASP A 77 13.41 2.17 1.25
N LEU A 78 12.58 3.15 0.91
CA LEU A 78 12.44 4.39 1.64
C LEU A 78 11.21 4.36 2.55
N LEU A 79 11.32 5.01 3.71
CA LEU A 79 10.18 5.29 4.58
C LEU A 79 9.11 6.09 3.80
N ILE A 80 7.84 5.79 4.08
CA ILE A 80 6.70 6.47 3.43
C ILE A 80 6.71 7.99 3.65
N TYR A 81 7.18 8.43 4.83
CA TYR A 81 7.19 9.85 5.25
C TYR A 81 8.54 10.55 5.09
N ALA A 82 9.56 9.89 4.51
CA ALA A 82 10.85 10.55 4.30
C ALA A 82 10.73 11.66 3.25
N LEU A 83 11.01 12.91 3.60
CA LEU A 83 10.88 14.06 2.70
C LEU A 83 12.12 14.25 1.80
N ASP A 84 13.32 14.07 2.36
CA ASP A 84 14.59 14.36 1.67
C ASP A 84 15.16 13.16 0.89
N ALA A 85 14.44 12.04 0.89
CA ALA A 85 14.89 10.83 0.23
C ALA A 85 14.48 10.83 -1.25
N ARG A 86 15.47 11.02 -2.13
CA ARG A 86 15.27 10.90 -3.57
C ARG A 86 14.78 9.49 -3.90
N PRO A 87 13.59 9.35 -4.53
CA PRO A 87 13.14 8.06 -4.99
C PRO A 87 14.13 7.52 -6.01
N ASN A 88 14.63 6.31 -5.75
CA ASN A 88 15.57 5.65 -6.65
C ASN A 88 14.86 5.01 -7.86
N ASP A 89 13.53 4.94 -7.83
CA ASP A 89 12.71 4.39 -8.91
C ASP A 89 11.27 4.94 -8.90
N SER A 90 10.54 4.72 -10.00
CA SER A 90 9.18 5.23 -10.21
C SER A 90 8.12 4.61 -9.31
N LEU A 91 8.35 3.43 -8.74
CA LEU A 91 7.43 2.83 -7.77
C LEU A 91 7.60 3.49 -6.40
N SER A 92 8.84 3.76 -6.01
CA SER A 92 9.14 4.51 -4.79
C SER A 92 8.50 5.89 -4.86
N GLU A 93 8.58 6.57 -6.01
CA GLU A 93 7.90 7.87 -6.22
C GLU A 93 6.38 7.75 -6.13
N ALA A 94 5.77 6.75 -6.77
CA ALA A 94 4.33 6.52 -6.66
C ALA A 94 3.89 6.28 -5.21
N GLY A 95 4.71 5.58 -4.42
CA GLY A 95 4.42 5.35 -3.01
C GLY A 95 4.49 6.61 -2.16
N TYR A 96 5.39 7.53 -2.48
CA TYR A 96 5.45 8.85 -1.84
C TYR A 96 4.19 9.67 -2.17
N VAL A 97 3.78 9.72 -3.45
CA VAL A 97 2.56 10.44 -3.89
C VAL A 97 1.29 9.87 -3.26
N ILE A 98 1.21 8.57 -2.98
CA ILE A 98 0.05 7.97 -2.29
C ILE A 98 -0.02 8.41 -0.82
N TYR A 99 1.13 8.72 -0.21
CA TYR A 99 1.20 9.14 1.19
C TYR A 99 0.86 10.63 1.39
N THR A 100 1.24 11.50 0.44
CA THR A 100 1.03 12.96 0.48
C THR A 100 -0.31 13.38 -0.12
#